data_AF-A0A2M6ZYQ1-F1
#
_entry.id   AF-A0A2M6ZYQ1-F1
#
_cell.length_a   1.000
_cell.length_b   1.000
_cell.length_c   1.000
_cell.angle_alpha   90.00
_cell.angle_beta   90.00
_cell.angle_gamma   90.00
#
_symmetry.space_group_name_H-M   'P 1'
#
loop_
_entity.id
_entity.type
_entity.pdbx_description
1 polymer ?
#
loop_
_entity_poly.entity_id
_entity_poly.type
_entity_poly.pdbx_seq_one_letter_code
_entity_poly.pdbx_strand_id
1 'polypeptide(L)'
;MSLNINRIRGKDRFRASESDKNVSDLPLDHQLTFDASADEQWKFEDEHIYYNDEDVNEIINESANDIHCLNNLSVGLDQYRQYVWERGSKSHGKYNGTVNALLEKILGRLGNIYDGLVGGVHFEFCDGDFWINNVNLRSVLKLYKIRPTNKARCYLFGLRNKLGLILGSQSGNPRYNGVNKEAEKLFNEISCALDKIPVDDSNLYLPAAGNY
;
A
#
# COMPACT_ATOMS: atom_id res chain seq x y z
N MET A 1 1.13 -14.43 20.81
CA MET A 1 2.60 -14.56 20.76
C MET A 1 3.12 -13.23 20.26
N SER A 2 3.90 -12.54 21.07
CA SER A 2 4.25 -11.14 20.86
C SER A 2 5.51 -11.04 19.99
N LEU A 3 5.36 -10.48 18.78
CA LEU A 3 6.48 -10.19 17.88
C LEU A 3 7.27 -8.99 18.42
N ASN A 4 8.55 -9.21 18.72
CA ASN A 4 9.44 -8.18 19.27
C ASN A 4 10.05 -7.35 18.13
N ILE A 5 9.32 -6.32 17.68
CA ILE A 5 9.63 -5.45 16.53
C ILE A 5 10.68 -4.35 16.88
N ASN A 6 11.24 -4.35 18.09
CA ASN A 6 12.01 -3.20 18.61
C ASN A 6 13.53 -3.21 18.34
N ARG A 7 14.06 -4.02 17.40
CA ARG A 7 15.52 -4.10 17.19
C ARG A 7 16.06 -3.40 15.94
N ILE A 8 15.22 -2.68 15.21
CA ILE A 8 15.67 -1.92 14.05
C ILE A 8 16.08 -0.51 14.48
N ARG A 9 17.25 -0.39 15.15
CA ARG A 9 17.88 0.91 15.30
C ARG A 9 19.39 0.83 15.56
N GLY A 10 20.14 1.30 14.57
CA GLY A 10 21.29 2.18 14.77
C GLY A 10 22.63 1.52 15.09
N LYS A 11 23.53 1.52 14.11
CA LYS A 11 24.87 2.10 14.24
C LYS A 11 25.60 2.10 12.89
N ASP A 12 25.70 3.29 12.32
CA ASP A 12 26.83 3.67 11.46
C ASP A 12 28.14 3.37 12.19
N ARG A 13 28.89 2.38 11.72
CA ARG A 13 30.35 2.30 11.89
C ARG A 13 30.97 1.61 10.68
N PHE A 14 31.29 2.42 9.67
CA PHE A 14 32.32 2.08 8.68
C PHE A 14 33.61 1.73 9.42
N ARG A 15 34.03 0.46 9.33
CA ARG A 15 35.38 0.04 9.66
C ARG A 15 35.90 -0.73 8.45
N ALA A 16 36.62 0.00 7.59
CA ALA A 16 37.40 -0.60 6.52
C ALA A 16 38.47 -1.53 7.12
N SER A 17 38.49 -2.76 6.66
CA SER A 17 39.62 -3.66 6.81
C SER A 17 39.81 -4.35 5.46
N GLU A 18 40.92 -3.99 4.80
CA GLU A 18 41.42 -4.61 3.59
C GLU A 18 41.62 -6.12 3.78
N SER A 19 41.17 -6.89 2.79
CA SER A 19 42.00 -7.95 2.23
C SER A 19 41.56 -8.19 0.80
N ASP A 20 42.31 -7.58 -0.13
CA ASP A 20 42.32 -7.91 -1.55
C ASP A 20 42.70 -9.38 -1.70
N LYS A 21 41.70 -10.23 -1.94
CA LYS A 21 41.89 -11.54 -2.57
C LYS A 21 41.10 -11.49 -3.86
N ASN A 22 41.77 -11.69 -5.00
CA ASN A 22 41.17 -11.75 -6.33
C ASN A 22 39.82 -12.47 -6.28
N VAL A 23 38.75 -11.67 -6.43
CA VAL A 23 37.39 -11.97 -5.95
C VAL A 23 36.60 -12.87 -6.92
N SER A 24 37.17 -13.22 -8.09
CA SER A 24 36.45 -13.97 -9.14
C SER A 24 36.41 -15.50 -8.95
N ASP A 25 37.12 -16.06 -7.97
CA ASP A 25 37.26 -17.52 -7.81
C ASP A 25 36.31 -18.12 -6.76
N LEU A 26 35.41 -17.31 -6.17
CA LEU A 26 34.42 -17.83 -5.24
C LEU A 26 33.28 -18.54 -6.00
N PRO A 27 32.83 -19.73 -5.54
CA PRO A 27 31.69 -20.44 -6.11
C PRO A 27 30.46 -19.51 -6.24
N LEU A 28 29.65 -19.72 -7.29
CA LEU A 28 28.52 -18.86 -7.66
C LEU A 28 27.59 -18.58 -6.47
N ASP A 29 27.35 -19.59 -5.63
CA ASP A 29 26.50 -19.49 -4.44
C ASP A 29 26.98 -18.44 -3.44
N HIS A 30 28.30 -18.28 -3.27
CA HIS A 30 28.88 -17.29 -2.35
C HIS A 30 28.83 -15.85 -2.90
N GLN A 31 28.64 -15.69 -4.21
CA GLN A 31 28.47 -14.37 -4.83
C GLN A 31 27.03 -13.85 -4.70
N LEU A 32 26.09 -14.75 -4.40
CA LEU A 32 24.66 -14.49 -4.28
C LEU A 32 24.19 -14.51 -2.82
N THR A 33 25.07 -14.65 -1.84
CA THR A 33 24.77 -14.49 -0.42
C THR A 33 25.37 -13.21 0.12
N PHE A 34 24.62 -12.46 0.92
CA PHE A 34 25.06 -11.21 1.54
C PHE A 34 24.64 -11.15 2.99
N ASP A 35 25.64 -10.97 3.87
CA ASP A 35 25.40 -10.79 5.29
C ASP A 35 25.61 -9.31 5.63
N ALA A 36 24.52 -8.57 5.78
CA ALA A 36 24.57 -7.12 6.08
C ALA A 36 25.01 -6.87 7.53
N SER A 37 24.64 -7.79 8.43
CA SER A 37 25.01 -7.82 9.85
C SER A 37 25.00 -9.27 10.37
N ALA A 38 25.45 -9.50 11.60
CA ALA A 38 25.57 -10.86 12.16
C ALA A 38 24.23 -11.63 12.25
N ASP A 39 23.10 -10.92 12.17
CA ASP A 39 21.75 -11.46 12.29
C ASP A 39 20.94 -11.31 10.97
N GLU A 40 21.58 -10.88 9.87
CA GLU A 40 20.91 -10.59 8.59
C GLU A 40 21.58 -11.33 7.44
N GLN A 41 20.87 -12.29 6.87
CA GLN A 41 21.32 -13.10 5.75
C GLN A 41 20.40 -12.91 4.55
N TRP A 42 20.96 -12.52 3.42
CA TRP A 42 20.29 -12.42 2.13
C TRP A 42 20.78 -13.54 1.21
N LYS A 43 19.86 -14.22 0.54
CA LYS A 43 20.18 -15.30 -0.40
C LYS A 43 19.30 -15.22 -1.64
N PHE A 44 19.88 -15.54 -2.79
CA PHE A 44 19.13 -15.78 -4.02
C PHE A 44 19.17 -17.26 -4.37
N GLU A 45 18.01 -17.91 -4.40
CA GLU A 45 17.86 -19.35 -4.68
C GLU A 45 16.55 -19.58 -5.43
N ASP A 46 16.58 -20.47 -6.42
CA ASP A 46 15.40 -20.84 -7.22
C ASP A 46 14.62 -19.66 -7.82
N GLU A 47 15.31 -18.57 -8.16
CA GLU A 47 14.73 -17.30 -8.67
C GLU A 47 14.02 -16.42 -7.63
N HIS A 48 14.11 -16.79 -6.35
CA HIS A 48 13.57 -16.05 -5.22
C HIS A 48 14.67 -15.39 -4.39
N ILE A 49 14.32 -14.31 -3.69
CA ILE A 49 15.21 -13.63 -2.75
C ILE A 49 14.68 -13.88 -1.34
N TYR A 50 15.55 -14.40 -0.49
CA TYR A 50 15.26 -14.69 0.90
C TYR A 50 15.99 -13.71 1.81
N TYR A 51 15.33 -13.27 2.87
CA TYR A 51 15.88 -12.53 3.98
C TYR A 51 15.64 -13.33 5.26
N ASN A 52 16.70 -13.79 5.91
CA ASN A 52 16.64 -14.67 7.09
C ASN A 52 15.73 -15.90 6.87
N ASP A 53 15.92 -16.58 5.74
CA ASP A 53 15.15 -17.76 5.28
C ASP A 53 13.66 -17.51 4.96
N GLU A 54 13.20 -16.26 5.00
CA GLU A 54 11.84 -15.88 4.57
C GLU A 54 11.85 -15.27 3.17
N ASP A 55 10.89 -15.64 2.31
CA ASP A 55 10.77 -15.07 0.97
C ASP A 55 10.35 -13.59 1.07
N VAL A 56 11.19 -12.71 0.54
CA VAL A 56 10.95 -11.26 0.53
C VAL A 56 9.63 -10.91 -0.16
N ASN A 57 9.22 -11.66 -1.18
CA ASN A 57 7.96 -11.45 -1.87
C ASN A 57 6.75 -11.74 -0.98
N GLU A 58 6.86 -12.70 -0.07
CA GLU A 58 5.85 -13.03 0.95
C GLU A 58 5.81 -11.95 2.04
N ILE A 59 6.97 -11.57 2.59
CA ILE A 59 7.07 -10.50 3.59
C ILE A 59 6.43 -9.20 3.07
N ILE A 60 6.71 -8.84 1.81
CA ILE A 60 6.09 -7.67 1.17
C ILE A 60 4.56 -7.81 1.19
N ASN A 61 4.03 -8.99 0.86
CA ASN A 61 2.58 -9.22 0.80
C ASN A 61 1.90 -9.13 2.16
N GLU A 62 2.50 -9.72 3.20
CA GLU A 62 1.97 -9.72 4.56
C GLU A 62 2.07 -8.33 5.20
N SER A 63 3.16 -7.62 4.95
CA SER A 63 3.43 -6.28 5.50
C SER A 63 2.95 -5.16 4.58
N ALA A 64 1.83 -5.36 3.86
CA ALA A 64 1.40 -4.49 2.77
C ALA A 64 1.26 -3.00 3.13
N ASN A 65 0.91 -2.72 4.38
CA ASN A 65 0.66 -1.37 4.88
C ASN A 65 1.72 -0.88 5.89
N ASP A 66 2.76 -1.67 6.17
CA ASP A 66 3.81 -1.29 7.11
C ASP A 66 4.92 -0.52 6.36
N ILE A 67 4.87 0.81 6.47
CA ILE A 67 5.87 1.71 5.87
C ILE A 67 7.28 1.39 6.34
N HIS A 68 7.46 1.06 7.63
CA HIS A 68 8.78 0.80 8.18
C HIS A 68 9.38 -0.48 7.61
N CYS A 69 8.59 -1.56 7.58
CA CYS A 69 8.99 -2.82 6.96
C CYS A 69 9.37 -2.62 5.48
N LEU A 70 8.48 -2.00 4.70
CA LEU A 70 8.69 -1.77 3.27
C LEU A 70 9.94 -0.91 2.98
N ASN A 71 10.15 0.15 3.76
CA ASN A 71 11.33 1.00 3.59
C ASN A 71 12.64 0.26 3.94
N ASN A 72 12.64 -0.52 5.03
CA ASN A 72 13.81 -1.31 5.42
C ASN A 72 14.14 -2.37 4.37
N LEU A 73 13.15 -3.07 3.84
CA LEU A 73 13.33 -4.04 2.75
C LEU A 73 13.85 -3.36 1.48
N SER A 74 13.37 -2.17 1.14
CA SER A 74 13.89 -1.42 -0.02
C SER A 74 15.37 -1.09 0.13
N VAL A 75 15.79 -0.63 1.33
CA VAL A 75 17.18 -0.30 1.61
C VAL A 75 18.05 -1.56 1.59
N GLY A 76 17.60 -2.63 2.24
CA GLY A 76 18.32 -3.90 2.27
C GLY A 76 18.48 -4.54 0.89
N LEU A 77 17.43 -4.52 0.06
CA LEU A 77 17.49 -4.97 -1.33
C LEU A 77 18.46 -4.13 -2.17
N ASP A 78 18.50 -2.81 -1.98
CA ASP A 78 19.44 -1.96 -2.71
C ASP A 78 20.90 -2.22 -2.29
N GLN A 79 21.15 -2.40 -0.99
CA GLN A 79 22.47 -2.79 -0.47
C GLN A 79 22.91 -4.15 -0.98
N TYR A 80 22.02 -5.15 -0.94
CA TYR A 80 22.27 -6.48 -1.46
C TYR A 80 22.57 -6.43 -2.96
N ARG A 81 21.79 -5.65 -3.72
CA ARG A 81 22.01 -5.41 -5.14
C ARG A 81 23.41 -4.85 -5.39
N GLN A 82 23.79 -3.78 -4.68
CA GLN A 82 25.11 -3.16 -4.81
C GLN A 82 26.24 -4.14 -4.51
N TYR A 83 26.14 -4.89 -3.42
CA TYR A 83 27.12 -5.90 -3.01
C TYR A 83 27.33 -6.98 -4.08
N VAL A 84 26.23 -7.54 -4.59
CA VAL A 84 26.26 -8.57 -5.64
C VAL A 84 26.77 -7.98 -6.96
N TRP A 85 26.46 -6.71 -7.25
CA TRP A 85 26.97 -5.99 -8.43
C TRP A 85 28.48 -5.81 -8.43
N GLU A 86 29.05 -5.42 -7.29
CA GLU A 86 30.49 -5.22 -7.10
C GLU A 86 31.28 -6.53 -7.27
N ARG A 87 30.64 -7.68 -7.00
CA ARG A 87 31.23 -9.02 -7.13
C ARG A 87 31.07 -9.67 -8.51
N GLY A 88 30.61 -8.92 -9.51
CA GLY A 88 30.60 -9.38 -10.91
C GLY A 88 29.23 -9.81 -11.44
N SER A 89 28.12 -9.53 -10.75
CA SER A 89 26.78 -9.95 -11.16
C SER A 89 26.16 -9.17 -12.35
N LYS A 90 26.92 -8.29 -13.02
CA LYS A 90 26.46 -7.58 -14.24
C LYS A 90 25.84 -8.50 -15.29
N SER A 91 26.28 -9.77 -15.33
CA SER A 91 25.80 -10.82 -16.23
C SER A 91 24.59 -11.62 -15.73
N HIS A 92 24.17 -11.48 -14.47
CA HIS A 92 23.10 -12.27 -13.87
C HIS A 92 21.73 -11.61 -14.07
N GLY A 93 21.22 -11.71 -15.31
CA GLY A 93 19.96 -11.09 -15.71
C GLY A 93 18.74 -11.48 -14.87
N LYS A 94 18.67 -12.74 -14.41
CA LYS A 94 17.57 -13.25 -13.57
C LYS A 94 17.53 -12.58 -12.20
N TYR A 95 18.67 -12.59 -11.49
CA TYR A 95 18.83 -11.89 -10.21
C TYR A 95 18.45 -10.42 -10.31
N ASN A 96 19.03 -9.70 -11.28
CA ASN A 96 18.75 -8.28 -11.48
C ASN A 96 17.27 -8.02 -11.81
N GLY A 97 16.64 -8.92 -12.58
CA GLY A 97 15.21 -8.89 -12.86
C GLY A 97 14.37 -9.04 -11.59
N THR A 98 14.65 -10.06 -10.77
CA THR A 98 13.93 -10.31 -9.51
C THR A 98 14.08 -9.14 -8.54
N VAL A 99 15.30 -8.63 -8.32
CA VAL A 99 15.53 -7.47 -7.45
C VAL A 99 14.74 -6.25 -7.92
N ASN A 100 14.80 -5.92 -9.22
CA ASN A 100 14.09 -4.77 -9.76
C ASN A 100 12.56 -4.93 -9.63
N ALA A 101 12.02 -6.13 -9.89
CA ALA A 101 10.60 -6.41 -9.73
C ALA A 101 10.13 -6.25 -8.27
N LEU A 102 10.94 -6.69 -7.30
CA LEU A 102 10.65 -6.50 -5.87
C LEU A 102 10.73 -5.01 -5.48
N LEU A 103 11.75 -4.28 -5.93
CA LEU A 103 11.88 -2.84 -5.67
C LEU A 103 10.70 -2.05 -6.27
N GLU A 104 10.30 -2.33 -7.51
CA GLU A 104 9.11 -1.72 -8.13
C GLU A 104 7.83 -2.04 -7.35
N LYS A 105 7.70 -3.27 -6.84
CA LYS A 105 6.55 -3.68 -6.01
C LYS A 105 6.52 -2.91 -4.70
N ILE A 106 7.65 -2.74 -4.02
CA ILE A 106 7.77 -1.98 -2.77
C ILE A 106 7.47 -0.49 -3.02
N LEU A 107 8.13 0.12 -4.01
CA LEU A 107 7.94 1.53 -4.36
C LEU A 107 6.50 1.83 -4.77
N GLY A 108 5.85 0.92 -5.51
CA GLY A 108 4.43 1.03 -5.82
C GLY A 108 3.55 1.05 -4.57
N ARG A 109 3.85 0.22 -3.55
CA ARG A 109 3.10 0.22 -2.29
C ARG A 109 3.34 1.48 -1.48
N LEU A 110 4.60 1.90 -1.34
CA LEU A 110 4.95 3.14 -0.64
C LEU A 110 4.32 4.37 -1.31
N GLY A 111 4.31 4.41 -2.64
CA GLY A 111 3.61 5.45 -3.41
C GLY A 111 2.12 5.49 -3.11
N ASN A 112 1.46 4.33 -3.09
CA ASN A 112 0.04 4.26 -2.75
C ASN A 112 -0.25 4.75 -1.32
N ILE A 113 0.61 4.38 -0.36
CA ILE A 113 0.48 4.84 1.03
C ILE A 113 0.67 6.36 1.12
N TYR A 114 1.68 6.89 0.43
CA TYR A 114 1.94 8.32 0.36
C TYR A 114 0.76 9.08 -0.26
N ASP A 115 0.22 8.59 -1.37
CA ASP A 115 -0.96 9.17 -2.03
C ASP A 115 -2.18 9.15 -1.12
N GLY A 116 -2.38 8.08 -0.34
CA GLY A 116 -3.42 8.02 0.68
C GLY A 116 -3.24 9.06 1.80
N LEU A 117 -2.00 9.23 2.28
CA LEU A 117 -1.67 10.18 3.35
C LEU A 117 -1.75 11.65 2.91
N VAL A 118 -1.27 11.97 1.72
CA VAL A 118 -1.18 13.35 1.21
C VAL A 118 -2.45 13.76 0.45
N GLY A 119 -3.08 12.82 -0.26
CA GLY A 119 -4.33 13.07 -0.99
C GLY A 119 -5.56 13.19 -0.10
N GLY A 120 -5.49 12.76 1.18
CA GLY A 120 -6.61 12.82 2.13
C GLY A 120 -7.79 11.90 1.79
N VAL A 121 -7.61 11.05 0.78
CA VAL A 121 -8.59 10.07 0.30
C VAL A 121 -7.90 8.70 0.29
N HIS A 122 -8.20 7.94 1.33
CA HIS A 122 -7.80 6.54 1.46
C HIS A 122 -8.96 5.66 1.00
N PHE A 123 -8.70 4.63 0.20
CA PHE A 123 -9.72 3.67 -0.19
C PHE A 123 -9.23 2.24 -0.02
N GLU A 124 -10.17 1.35 0.32
CA GLU A 124 -9.91 -0.07 0.55
C GLU A 124 -11.04 -0.92 0.00
N PHE A 125 -10.70 -2.14 -0.42
CA PHE A 125 -11.67 -3.20 -0.69
C PHE A 125 -11.63 -4.18 0.48
N CYS A 126 -12.71 -4.22 1.27
CA CYS A 126 -12.85 -5.11 2.41
C CYS A 126 -14.20 -5.82 2.31
N ASP A 127 -14.19 -7.16 2.39
CA ASP A 127 -15.37 -8.03 2.25
C ASP A 127 -16.20 -7.81 0.98
N GLY A 128 -15.54 -7.43 -0.12
CA GLY A 128 -16.20 -7.13 -1.41
C GLY A 128 -16.88 -5.76 -1.47
N ASP A 129 -16.78 -4.96 -0.40
CA ASP A 129 -17.29 -3.60 -0.35
C ASP A 129 -16.18 -2.57 -0.56
N PHE A 130 -16.56 -1.41 -1.11
CA PHE A 130 -15.68 -0.28 -1.35
C PHE A 130 -15.76 0.73 -0.20
N TRP A 131 -14.62 0.99 0.43
CA TRP A 131 -14.49 1.88 1.58
C TRP A 131 -13.69 3.12 1.20
N ILE A 132 -14.11 4.30 1.67
CA ILE A 132 -13.31 5.52 1.62
C ILE A 132 -13.20 6.12 3.01
N ASN A 133 -11.98 6.38 3.48
CA ASN A 133 -11.68 6.92 4.81
C ASN A 133 -12.46 6.17 5.92
N ASN A 134 -12.45 4.83 5.89
CA ASN A 134 -13.18 3.95 6.81
C ASN A 134 -14.71 4.05 6.76
N VAL A 135 -15.25 4.51 5.63
CA VAL A 135 -16.69 4.60 5.40
C VAL A 135 -17.08 3.70 4.25
N ASN A 136 -18.01 2.76 4.49
CA ASN A 136 -18.58 1.91 3.45
C ASN A 136 -19.57 2.69 2.58
N LEU A 137 -19.24 2.89 1.30
CA LEU A 137 -20.03 3.73 0.40
C LEU A 137 -21.40 3.15 0.11
N ARG A 138 -21.50 1.83 -0.08
CA ARG A 138 -22.77 1.16 -0.38
C ARG A 138 -23.73 1.27 0.80
N SER A 139 -23.23 1.17 2.02
CA SER A 139 -24.03 1.33 3.24
C SER A 139 -24.57 2.75 3.38
N VAL A 140 -23.74 3.77 3.18
CA VAL A 140 -24.18 5.18 3.24
C VAL A 140 -25.20 5.49 2.14
N LEU A 141 -24.99 4.99 0.91
CA LEU A 141 -25.93 5.17 -0.19
C LEU A 141 -27.30 4.52 0.10
N LYS A 142 -27.31 3.31 0.69
CA LYS A 142 -28.54 2.63 1.12
C LYS A 142 -29.29 3.45 2.17
N LEU A 143 -28.59 3.95 3.19
CA LEU A 143 -29.17 4.80 4.24
C LEU A 143 -29.79 6.08 3.66
N TYR A 144 -29.08 6.74 2.74
CA TYR A 144 -29.59 7.94 2.07
C TYR A 144 -30.86 7.67 1.26
N LYS A 145 -30.92 6.53 0.55
CA LYS A 145 -32.11 6.14 -0.22
C LYS A 145 -33.35 5.91 0.66
N ILE A 146 -33.15 5.50 1.92
CA ILE A 146 -34.24 5.29 2.90
C ILE A 146 -34.67 6.64 3.51
N ARG A 147 -33.70 7.48 3.89
CA ARG A 147 -33.97 8.77 4.55
C ARG A 147 -33.09 9.90 3.96
N PRO A 148 -33.51 10.53 2.86
CA PRO A 148 -32.73 11.58 2.24
C PRO A 148 -32.95 12.89 3.02
N THR A 149 -32.02 13.25 3.91
CA THR A 149 -32.00 14.56 4.60
C THR A 149 -30.99 15.50 3.96
N ASN A 150 -31.07 16.81 4.25
CA ASN A 150 -30.07 17.78 3.78
C ASN A 150 -28.67 17.45 4.30
N LYS A 151 -28.53 17.04 5.57
CA LYS A 151 -27.24 16.61 6.14
C LYS A 151 -26.69 15.38 5.43
N ALA A 152 -27.53 14.37 5.18
CA ALA A 152 -27.12 13.16 4.47
C ALA A 152 -26.77 13.47 3.00
N ARG A 153 -27.45 14.41 2.35
CA ARG A 153 -27.14 14.91 1.00
C ARG A 153 -25.77 15.57 0.96
N CYS A 154 -25.47 16.49 1.89
CA CYS A 154 -24.15 17.14 1.99
C CYS A 154 -23.03 16.11 2.21
N TYR A 155 -23.27 15.13 3.08
CA TYR A 155 -22.30 14.06 3.33
C TYR A 155 -22.05 13.20 2.09
N LEU A 156 -23.12 12.78 1.40
CA LEU A 156 -23.04 11.98 0.17
C LEU A 156 -22.37 12.77 -0.97
N PHE A 157 -22.58 14.08 -1.05
CA PHE A 157 -21.87 14.97 -1.96
C PHE A 157 -20.36 15.01 -1.66
N GLY A 158 -19.97 15.07 -0.39
CA GLY A 158 -18.57 14.95 0.02
C GLY A 158 -17.94 13.62 -0.43
N LEU A 159 -18.63 12.50 -0.27
CA LEU A 159 -18.18 11.19 -0.75
C LEU A 159 -18.04 11.14 -2.29
N ARG A 160 -18.99 11.74 -3.02
CA ARG A 160 -18.90 11.89 -4.48
C ARG A 160 -17.63 12.65 -4.89
N ASN A 161 -17.32 13.75 -4.22
CA ASN A 161 -16.13 14.53 -4.54
C ASN A 161 -14.84 13.74 -4.29
N LYS A 162 -14.79 12.95 -3.21
CA LYS A 162 -13.65 12.04 -2.94
C LYS A 162 -13.49 10.97 -4.03
N LEU A 163 -14.59 10.38 -4.50
CA LEU A 163 -14.56 9.50 -5.67
C LEU A 163 -14.05 10.21 -6.93
N GLY A 164 -14.45 11.47 -7.15
CA GLY A 164 -13.92 12.30 -8.23
C GLY A 164 -12.40 12.50 -8.15
N LEU A 165 -11.85 12.66 -6.94
CA LEU A 165 -10.40 12.74 -6.73
C LEU A 165 -9.68 11.43 -7.06
N ILE A 166 -10.27 10.28 -6.70
CA ILE A 166 -9.74 8.95 -7.06
C ILE A 166 -9.70 8.80 -8.58
N LEU A 167 -10.80 9.12 -9.26
CA LEU A 167 -10.91 9.04 -10.72
C LEU A 167 -9.96 10.02 -11.43
N GLY A 168 -9.71 11.20 -10.84
CA GLY A 168 -8.86 12.24 -11.42
C GLY A 168 -7.36 12.04 -11.22
N SER A 169 -6.94 11.34 -10.16
CA SER A 169 -5.52 11.19 -9.79
C SER A 169 -4.82 10.00 -10.44
N GLN A 170 -5.55 9.03 -11.01
CA GLN A 170 -4.99 7.69 -11.30
C GLN A 170 -5.02 7.27 -12.78
N SER A 171 -5.09 8.21 -13.72
CA SER A 171 -5.29 7.94 -15.16
C SER A 171 -4.11 7.24 -15.89
N GLY A 172 -3.01 6.91 -15.21
CA GLY A 172 -1.80 6.34 -15.83
C GLY A 172 -1.43 4.90 -15.45
N ASN A 173 -2.05 4.29 -14.42
CA ASN A 173 -1.59 3.00 -13.90
C ASN A 173 -2.63 1.86 -14.11
N PRO A 174 -2.33 0.84 -14.94
CA PRO A 174 -3.23 -0.26 -15.28
C PRO A 174 -3.76 -1.07 -14.07
N ARG A 175 -3.04 -1.08 -12.95
CA ARG A 175 -3.46 -1.76 -11.71
C ARG A 175 -4.75 -1.17 -11.14
N TYR A 176 -5.08 0.07 -11.47
CA TYR A 176 -6.28 0.77 -10.99
C TYR A 176 -7.49 0.61 -11.89
N ASN A 177 -7.42 -0.13 -13.01
CA ASN A 177 -8.57 -0.30 -13.89
C ASN A 177 -9.79 -0.94 -13.20
N GLY A 178 -9.56 -1.87 -12.25
CA GLY A 178 -10.63 -2.45 -11.45
C GLY A 178 -11.23 -1.44 -10.45
N VAL A 179 -10.36 -0.68 -9.80
CA VAL A 179 -10.73 0.38 -8.85
C VAL A 179 -11.53 1.48 -9.54
N ASN A 180 -11.06 1.96 -10.69
CA ASN A 180 -11.70 3.01 -11.47
C ASN A 180 -13.10 2.61 -11.93
N LYS A 181 -13.29 1.36 -12.37
CA LYS A 181 -14.62 0.85 -12.75
C LYS A 181 -15.60 0.88 -11.57
N GLU A 182 -15.18 0.42 -10.39
CA GLU A 182 -16.06 0.41 -9.22
C GLU A 182 -16.30 1.82 -8.68
N ALA A 183 -15.27 2.67 -8.67
CA ALA A 183 -15.35 4.07 -8.27
C ALA A 183 -16.27 4.86 -9.20
N GLU A 184 -16.19 4.65 -10.52
CA GLU A 184 -17.05 5.27 -11.53
C GLU A 184 -18.50 4.81 -11.36
N LYS A 185 -18.72 3.51 -11.16
CA LYS A 185 -20.05 2.97 -10.86
C LYS A 185 -20.67 3.62 -9.62
N LEU A 186 -19.93 3.68 -8.51
CA LEU A 186 -20.38 4.32 -7.27
C LEU A 186 -20.58 5.83 -7.43
N PHE A 187 -19.73 6.51 -8.21
CA PHE A 187 -19.87 7.93 -8.50
C PHE A 187 -21.17 8.22 -9.24
N ASN A 188 -21.50 7.41 -10.24
CA ASN A 188 -22.75 7.52 -10.99
C ASN A 188 -23.97 7.17 -10.11
N GLU A 189 -23.90 6.09 -9.34
CA GLU A 189 -24.97 5.70 -8.41
C GLU A 189 -25.27 6.80 -7.38
N ILE A 190 -24.24 7.44 -6.83
CA ILE A 190 -24.37 8.57 -5.91
C ILE A 190 -24.94 9.80 -6.63
N SER A 191 -24.45 10.11 -7.83
CA SER A 191 -24.94 11.25 -8.62
C SER A 191 -26.43 11.12 -8.89
N CYS A 192 -26.91 9.96 -9.33
CA CYS A 192 -28.34 9.70 -9.52
C CYS A 192 -29.13 9.76 -8.20
N ALA A 193 -28.54 9.31 -7.08
CA ALA A 193 -29.21 9.40 -5.78
C ALA A 193 -29.39 10.86 -5.33
N LEU A 194 -28.41 11.71 -5.58
CA LEU A 194 -28.45 13.14 -5.26
C LEU A 194 -29.51 13.92 -6.07
N ASP A 195 -30.07 13.37 -7.14
CA ASP A 195 -31.19 14.00 -7.84
C ASP A 195 -32.51 13.93 -7.03
N LYS A 196 -32.57 13.09 -5.99
CA LYS A 196 -33.74 13.00 -5.11
C LYS A 196 -33.87 14.24 -4.22
N ILE A 197 -35.10 14.75 -4.12
CA ILE A 197 -35.44 15.88 -3.25
C ILE A 197 -35.36 15.40 -1.78
N PRO A 198 -34.58 16.08 -0.91
CA PRO A 198 -34.53 15.76 0.51
C PRO A 198 -35.89 15.94 1.19
N VAL A 199 -36.22 15.04 2.11
CA VAL A 199 -37.34 15.23 3.03
C VAL A 199 -36.84 16.20 4.09
N ASP A 200 -37.28 17.44 3.98
CA ASP A 200 -36.87 18.55 4.83
C ASP A 200 -37.27 18.28 6.30
N ASP A 201 -36.40 18.65 7.25
CA ASP A 201 -36.61 18.48 8.71
C ASP A 201 -37.78 19.34 9.25
N SER A 202 -38.50 20.06 8.39
CA SER A 202 -39.57 21.02 8.72
C SER A 202 -40.95 20.40 8.98
N ASN A 203 -41.12 19.08 8.79
CA ASN A 203 -42.38 18.37 9.08
C ASN A 203 -42.36 17.50 10.35
N LEU A 204 -41.34 17.62 11.20
CA LEU A 204 -41.33 17.01 12.54
C LEU A 204 -41.74 18.02 13.62
N TYR A 205 -42.82 18.76 13.38
CA TYR A 205 -43.63 19.26 14.50
C TYR A 205 -44.37 18.06 15.09
N LEU A 206 -43.75 17.40 16.08
CA LEU A 206 -44.54 16.67 17.05
C LEU A 206 -45.46 17.73 17.70
N PRO A 207 -46.80 17.57 17.66
CA PRO A 207 -47.66 18.44 18.45
C PRO A 207 -47.18 18.31 19.90
N ALA A 208 -46.85 19.46 20.51
CA ALA A 208 -46.57 19.50 21.93
C ALA A 208 -47.72 18.78 22.64
N ALA A 209 -47.38 17.74 23.41
CA ALA A 209 -48.34 17.03 24.24
C ALA A 209 -49.13 18.09 25.02
N GLY A 210 -50.46 18.08 24.83
CA GLY A 210 -51.34 19.09 25.39
C GLY A 210 -51.09 19.26 26.89
N ASN A 211 -51.01 20.51 27.32
CA ASN A 211 -51.15 20.84 28.73
C ASN A 211 -52.53 20.34 29.19
N TYR A 212 -52.51 19.47 30.19
CA TYR A 212 -53.65 19.19 31.05
C TYR A 212 -54.11 20.46 31.75
#